data_AF-A0A5B2W259-F1
#
_entry.id   AF-A0A5B2W259-F1
#
_cell.length_a   1.000
_cell.length_b   1.000
_cell.length_c   1.000
_cell.angle_alpha   90.00
_cell.angle_beta   90.00
_cell.angle_gamma   90.00
#
_symmetry.space_group_name_H-M   'P 1'
#
loop_
_entity.id
_entity.type
_entity.pdbx_description
1 polymer ?
#
loop_
_entity_poly.entity_id
_entity_poly.type
_entity_poly.pdbx_seq_one_letter_code
_entity_poly.pdbx_strand_id
1 'polypeptide(L)'
;MSKQQAQLIEALRNLSREKATIIPAEVENSDIENGTIDVVTFDGVHIYDVRLRSVIDDDGKGVLIFPVKGSSVLIARINKSDNFIVISIEEPELLKCTVGEKYLELDKDGLELSAGDDSLKKCLDDLLDEIITIYAPMNKSAFTDIKDRLAKLLK
;
A
#
# COMPACT_ATOMS: atom_id res chain seq x y z
N MET A 1 -15.69 5.95 51.88
CA MET A 1 -15.03 4.89 51.08
C MET A 1 -13.81 4.40 51.84
N SER A 2 -13.59 3.08 51.92
CA SER A 2 -12.37 2.54 52.55
C SER A 2 -11.16 2.73 51.63
N LYS A 3 -9.94 2.78 52.19
CA LYS A 3 -8.70 2.83 51.40
C LYS A 3 -8.62 1.68 50.39
N GLN A 4 -9.12 0.49 50.74
CA GLN A 4 -9.12 -0.69 49.88
C GLN A 4 -10.07 -0.52 48.68
N GLN A 5 -11.23 0.11 48.86
CA GLN A 5 -12.16 0.40 47.76
C GLN A 5 -11.59 1.43 46.78
N ALA A 6 -10.91 2.46 47.29
CA ALA A 6 -10.25 3.45 46.45
C ALA A 6 -9.12 2.83 45.62
N GLN A 7 -8.29 1.97 46.22
CA GLN A 7 -7.22 1.25 45.54
C GLN A 7 -7.75 0.28 44.47
N LEU A 8 -8.87 -0.42 44.73
CA LEU A 8 -9.47 -1.32 43.77
C LEU A 8 -10.02 -0.57 42.54
N ILE A 9 -10.69 0.57 42.77
CA ILE A 9 -11.20 1.43 41.69
C ILE A 9 -10.05 2.01 40.86
N GLU A 10 -8.95 2.40 41.52
CA GLU A 10 -7.76 2.92 40.84
C GLU A 10 -7.04 1.83 40.03
N ALA A 11 -6.92 0.62 40.56
CA ALA A 11 -6.39 -0.54 39.83
C ALA A 11 -7.25 -0.89 38.61
N LEU A 12 -8.58 -0.90 38.74
CA LEU A 12 -9.50 -1.14 37.63
C LEU A 12 -9.43 -0.05 36.56
N ARG A 13 -9.25 1.22 36.95
CA ARG A 13 -9.02 2.33 36.00
C ARG A 13 -7.69 2.22 35.27
N ASN A 14 -6.64 1.74 35.94
CA ASN A 14 -5.35 1.51 35.29
C ASN A 14 -5.38 0.29 34.37
N LEU A 15 -6.19 -0.72 34.69
CA LEU A 15 -6.46 -1.86 33.80
C LEU A 15 -7.28 -1.44 32.57
N SER A 16 -8.25 -0.53 32.74
CA SER A 16 -9.08 -0.02 31.64
C SER A 16 -8.39 1.04 30.79
N ARG A 17 -7.20 1.53 31.19
CA ARG A 17 -6.34 2.37 30.35
C ARG A 17 -5.58 1.45 29.40
N GLU A 18 -6.26 1.02 28.34
CA GLU A 18 -5.57 0.45 27.19
C GLU A 18 -4.70 1.54 26.57
N LYS A 19 -3.38 1.39 26.73
CA LYS A 19 -2.44 2.15 25.90
C LYS A 19 -2.70 1.72 24.46
N ALA A 20 -2.77 2.68 23.53
CA ALA A 20 -2.78 2.37 22.10
C ALA A 20 -1.60 1.42 21.83
N THR A 21 -1.92 0.17 21.57
CA THR A 21 -0.92 -0.89 21.43
C THR A 21 -0.66 -1.03 19.95
N ILE A 22 0.54 -0.67 19.55
CA ILE A 22 1.08 -1.04 18.25
C ILE A 22 1.50 -2.50 18.38
N ILE A 23 0.93 -3.36 17.55
CA ILE A 23 1.16 -4.80 17.58
C ILE A 23 2.00 -5.15 16.35
N PRO A 24 3.19 -5.75 16.53
CA PRO A 24 3.95 -6.29 15.41
C PRO A 24 3.35 -7.62 14.96
N ALA A 25 3.23 -7.82 13.65
CA ALA A 25 2.65 -9.01 13.03
C ALA A 25 3.33 -9.34 11.69
N GLU A 26 3.19 -10.58 11.23
CA GLU A 26 3.67 -11.07 9.94
C GLU A 26 2.51 -11.21 8.95
N VAL A 27 2.73 -10.86 7.69
CA VAL A 27 1.71 -10.90 6.62
C VAL A 27 1.49 -12.32 6.11
N GLU A 28 0.26 -12.82 6.18
CA GLU A 28 -0.10 -14.15 5.64
C GLU A 28 -0.68 -14.06 4.23
N ASN A 29 -1.52 -13.05 3.98
CA ASN A 29 -2.25 -12.87 2.74
C ASN A 29 -2.62 -11.39 2.49
N SER A 30 -2.80 -11.02 1.23
CA SER A 30 -3.19 -9.68 0.81
C SER A 30 -4.41 -9.73 -0.11
N ASP A 31 -5.46 -8.99 0.21
CA ASP A 31 -6.64 -8.80 -0.63
C ASP A 31 -6.56 -7.44 -1.34
N ILE A 32 -6.21 -7.49 -2.63
CA ILE A 32 -5.99 -6.31 -3.46
C ILE A 32 -7.30 -5.57 -3.76
N GLU A 33 -8.42 -6.28 -3.86
CA GLU A 33 -9.71 -5.68 -4.21
C GLU A 33 -10.24 -4.85 -3.03
N ASN A 34 -10.22 -5.42 -1.82
CA ASN A 34 -10.75 -4.76 -0.63
C ASN A 34 -9.74 -3.83 0.06
N GLY A 35 -8.46 -3.90 -0.31
CA GLY A 35 -7.40 -3.12 0.32
C GLY A 35 -7.16 -3.54 1.78
N THR A 36 -7.16 -4.85 2.02
CA THR A 36 -6.96 -5.46 3.34
C THR A 36 -5.85 -6.51 3.30
N ILE A 37 -5.32 -6.85 4.47
CA ILE A 37 -4.35 -7.94 4.65
C ILE A 37 -4.75 -8.81 5.84
N ASP A 38 -4.33 -10.07 5.79
CA ASP A 38 -4.41 -11.00 6.92
C ASP A 38 -3.02 -11.12 7.55
N VAL A 39 -2.97 -11.11 8.87
CA VAL A 39 -1.70 -11.14 9.61
C VAL A 39 -1.75 -12.08 10.80
N VAL A 40 -0.59 -12.58 11.20
CA VAL A 40 -0.39 -13.35 12.42
C VAL A 40 0.54 -12.61 13.36
N THR A 41 0.13 -12.42 14.62
CA THR A 41 1.00 -11.81 15.63
C THR A 41 2.12 -12.78 16.02
N PHE A 42 3.21 -12.27 16.59
CA PHE A 42 4.30 -13.12 17.10
C PHE A 42 3.87 -14.04 18.27
N ASP A 43 2.72 -13.77 18.89
CA ASP A 43 2.10 -14.61 19.91
C ASP A 43 1.13 -15.67 19.31
N GLY A 44 1.02 -15.74 17.98
CA GLY A 44 0.22 -16.73 17.25
C GLY A 44 -1.26 -16.36 17.08
N VAL A 45 -1.63 -15.10 17.22
CA VAL A 45 -3.02 -14.64 17.02
C VAL A 45 -3.22 -14.23 15.56
N HIS A 46 -4.15 -14.88 14.87
CA HIS A 46 -4.54 -14.51 13.51
C HIS A 46 -5.55 -13.35 13.54
N ILE A 47 -5.28 -12.32 12.73
CA ILE A 47 -6.12 -11.14 12.58
C ILE A 47 -6.39 -10.96 11.09
N TYR A 48 -7.66 -11.07 10.73
CA TYR A 48 -8.14 -10.96 9.35
C TYR A 48 -8.61 -9.55 9.03
N ASP A 49 -8.68 -9.22 7.74
CA ASP A 49 -9.26 -7.97 7.24
C ASP A 49 -8.62 -6.69 7.83
N VAL A 50 -7.31 -6.72 8.08
CA VAL A 50 -6.58 -5.54 8.56
C VAL A 50 -6.52 -4.51 7.43
N ARG A 51 -6.98 -3.29 7.73
CA ARG A 51 -7.13 -2.25 6.71
C ARG A 51 -5.80 -1.62 6.31
N LEU A 52 -5.61 -1.38 5.02
CA LEU A 52 -4.52 -0.55 4.50
C LEU A 52 -4.93 0.94 4.36
N ARG A 53 -6.22 1.25 4.50
CA ARG A 53 -6.77 2.62 4.41
C ARG A 53 -7.94 2.83 5.38
N SER A 54 -8.44 4.06 5.46
CA SER A 54 -9.47 4.48 6.42
C SER A 54 -10.80 3.70 6.28
N VAL A 55 -11.21 3.42 5.04
CA VAL A 55 -12.48 2.79 4.70
C VAL A 55 -12.21 1.53 3.89
N ILE A 56 -12.85 0.42 4.26
CA ILE A 56 -12.92 -0.78 3.41
C ILE A 56 -13.97 -0.47 2.36
N ASP A 57 -13.55 -0.41 1.10
CA ASP A 57 -14.37 -0.11 -0.06
C ASP A 57 -13.74 -0.82 -1.27
N ASP A 58 -14.48 -1.02 -2.35
CA ASP A 58 -13.96 -1.61 -3.61
C ASP A 58 -13.55 -0.53 -4.63
N ASP A 59 -13.74 0.75 -4.28
CA ASP A 59 -13.59 1.89 -5.18
C ASP A 59 -12.13 2.26 -5.56
N GLY A 60 -11.15 1.54 -5.02
CA GLY A 60 -9.73 1.78 -5.30
C GLY A 60 -9.20 3.16 -4.88
N LYS A 61 -9.95 3.93 -4.05
CA LYS A 61 -9.55 5.29 -3.66
C LYS A 61 -8.48 5.31 -2.57
N GLY A 62 -7.70 6.39 -2.58
CA GLY A 62 -6.67 6.65 -1.59
C GLY A 62 -5.32 6.06 -1.96
N VAL A 63 -4.46 5.95 -0.94
CA VAL A 63 -3.12 5.37 -1.06
C VAL A 63 -3.16 3.98 -0.43
N LEU A 64 -2.85 2.96 -1.21
CA LEU A 64 -2.72 1.59 -0.77
C LEU A 64 -1.28 1.17 -0.95
N ILE A 65 -0.68 0.62 0.10
CA ILE A 65 0.64 0.03 0.07
C ILE A 65 0.47 -1.40 0.56
N PHE A 66 0.62 -2.36 -0.33
CA PHE A 66 0.54 -3.77 -0.01
C PHE A 66 1.93 -4.27 0.39
N PRO A 67 2.05 -4.94 1.53
CA PRO A 67 3.30 -5.54 1.96
C PRO A 67 3.57 -6.88 1.25
N VAL A 68 4.85 -7.25 1.15
CA VAL A 68 5.26 -8.59 0.72
C VAL A 68 4.76 -9.64 1.72
N LYS A 69 4.25 -10.76 1.22
CA LYS A 69 3.89 -11.91 2.05
C LYS A 69 5.08 -12.41 2.90
N GLY A 70 4.86 -12.60 4.20
CA GLY A 70 5.89 -13.00 5.15
C GLY A 70 6.76 -11.85 5.68
N SER A 71 6.53 -10.61 5.25
CA SER A 71 7.20 -9.43 5.82
C SER A 71 6.53 -8.97 7.12
N SER A 72 7.25 -8.18 7.92
CA SER A 72 6.71 -7.60 9.15
C SER A 72 5.88 -6.35 8.87
N VAL A 73 4.77 -6.21 9.60
CA VAL A 73 3.96 -5.00 9.66
C VAL A 73 3.71 -4.59 11.11
N LEU A 74 3.40 -3.31 11.29
CA LEU A 74 2.87 -2.79 12.55
C LEU A 74 1.40 -2.47 12.36
N ILE A 75 0.55 -2.98 13.25
CA ILE A 75 -0.89 -2.73 13.22
C ILE A 75 -1.35 -2.01 14.49
N ALA A 76 -2.42 -1.23 14.38
CA ALA A 76 -3.08 -0.60 15.50
C ALA A 76 -4.57 -0.91 15.48
N ARG A 77 -5.16 -1.12 16.67
CA ARG A 77 -6.60 -1.32 16.82
C ARG A 77 -7.34 0.01 16.61
N ILE A 78 -8.42 -0.02 15.83
CA ILE A 78 -9.29 1.14 15.61
C ILE A 78 -10.30 1.22 16.76
N ASN A 79 -10.16 2.24 17.61
CA ASN A 79 -10.99 2.43 18.81
C ASN A 79 -11.07 1.14 19.65
N LYS A 80 -12.26 0.82 20.17
CA LYS A 80 -12.55 -0.42 20.92
C LYS A 80 -13.25 -1.45 20.04
N SER A 81 -12.92 -1.47 18.75
CA SER A 81 -13.50 -2.43 17.79
C SER A 81 -12.54 -3.58 17.52
N ASP A 82 -13.01 -4.56 16.76
CA ASP A 82 -12.19 -5.67 16.24
C ASP A 82 -11.53 -5.33 14.90
N ASN A 83 -11.61 -4.06 14.46
CA ASN A 83 -10.93 -3.60 13.26
C ASN A 83 -9.52 -3.13 13.59
N PHE A 84 -8.59 -3.45 12.69
CA PHE A 84 -7.20 -3.02 12.76
C PHE A 84 -6.82 -2.23 11.50
N ILE A 85 -5.80 -1.39 11.62
CA ILE A 85 -5.19 -0.66 10.52
C ILE A 85 -3.68 -0.87 10.53
N VAL A 86 -3.09 -1.05 9.35
CA VAL A 86 -1.63 -1.05 9.19
C VAL A 86 -1.11 0.38 9.34
N ILE A 87 -0.09 0.55 10.17
CA ILE A 87 0.56 1.85 10.40
C ILE A 87 1.99 1.90 9.88
N SER A 88 2.61 0.74 9.63
CA SER A 88 3.96 0.64 9.08
C SER A 88 4.15 -0.71 8.39
N ILE A 89 4.92 -0.70 7.31
CA ILE A 89 5.22 -1.84 6.46
C ILE A 89 6.75 -1.92 6.34
N GLU A 90 7.32 -3.11 6.53
CA GLU A 90 8.75 -3.37 6.31
C GLU A 90 9.10 -3.36 4.82
N GLU A 91 8.42 -4.21 4.04
CA GLU A 91 8.73 -4.41 2.63
C GLU A 91 7.46 -4.24 1.77
N PRO A 92 7.34 -3.15 0.99
CA PRO A 92 6.20 -2.96 0.09
C PRO A 92 6.35 -3.79 -1.19
N GLU A 93 5.31 -4.52 -1.56
CA GLU A 93 5.20 -5.27 -2.83
C GLU A 93 4.57 -4.42 -3.94
N LEU A 94 3.54 -3.64 -3.58
CA LEU A 94 2.71 -2.92 -4.52
C LEU A 94 2.21 -1.61 -3.89
N LEU A 95 2.38 -0.51 -4.60
CA LEU A 95 1.83 0.80 -4.24
C LEU A 95 0.80 1.20 -5.28
N LYS A 96 -0.41 1.54 -4.84
CA LYS A 96 -1.49 2.09 -5.67
C LYS A 96 -1.95 3.42 -5.11
N CYS A 97 -2.18 4.38 -5.99
CA CYS A 97 -2.74 5.68 -5.64
C CYS A 97 -3.70 6.15 -6.72
N THR A 98 -4.94 6.41 -6.33
CA THR A 98 -5.99 6.91 -7.23
C THR A 98 -6.43 8.31 -6.79
N VAL A 99 -6.33 9.28 -7.69
CA VAL A 99 -6.73 10.67 -7.47
C VAL A 99 -7.62 11.14 -8.63
N GLY A 100 -8.93 11.09 -8.43
CA GLY A 100 -9.89 11.33 -9.51
C GLY A 100 -9.73 10.26 -10.60
N GLU A 101 -9.52 10.69 -11.83
CA GLU A 101 -9.29 9.80 -12.99
C GLU A 101 -7.80 9.40 -13.17
N LYS A 102 -6.91 9.89 -12.28
CA LYS A 102 -5.48 9.61 -12.36
C LYS A 102 -5.12 8.42 -11.51
N TYR A 103 -4.34 7.51 -12.10
CA TYR A 103 -3.86 6.30 -11.49
C TYR A 103 -2.34 6.27 -11.46
N LEU A 104 -1.78 5.90 -10.30
CA LEU A 104 -0.37 5.63 -10.11
C LEU A 104 -0.22 4.26 -9.48
N GLU A 105 0.56 3.38 -10.11
CA GLU A 105 0.90 2.07 -9.60
C GLU A 105 2.41 1.83 -9.67
N LEU A 106 3.00 1.27 -8.62
CA LEU A 106 4.38 0.84 -8.61
C LEU A 106 4.47 -0.57 -8.03
N ASP A 107 5.10 -1.47 -8.78
CA ASP A 107 5.46 -2.82 -8.34
C ASP A 107 6.82 -3.22 -8.90
N LYS A 108 7.16 -4.51 -8.78
CA LYS A 108 8.41 -5.08 -9.31
C LYS A 108 8.56 -4.94 -10.82
N ASP A 109 7.47 -4.78 -11.57
CA ASP A 109 7.47 -4.75 -13.03
C ASP A 109 7.62 -3.31 -13.56
N GLY A 110 7.24 -2.31 -12.76
CA GLY A 110 7.59 -0.91 -13.01
C GLY A 110 6.56 0.09 -12.49
N LEU A 111 6.69 1.33 -12.94
CA LEU A 111 5.78 2.44 -12.66
C LEU A 111 4.72 2.54 -13.77
N GLU A 112 3.46 2.58 -13.37
CA GLU A 112 2.37 3.05 -14.22
C GLU A 112 1.92 4.43 -13.74
N LEU A 113 1.76 5.35 -14.69
CA LEU A 113 1.08 6.62 -14.48
C LEU A 113 0.10 6.80 -15.63
N SER A 114 -1.20 6.72 -15.33
CA SER A 114 -2.26 6.74 -16.33
C SER A 114 -3.41 7.68 -15.95
N ALA A 115 -4.15 8.13 -16.96
CA ALA A 115 -5.37 8.91 -16.82
C ALA A 115 -6.31 8.55 -17.98
N GLY A 116 -7.42 7.88 -17.68
CA GLY A 116 -8.31 7.33 -18.71
C GLY A 116 -7.57 6.34 -19.61
N ASP A 117 -7.64 6.56 -20.92
CA ASP A 117 -7.03 5.68 -21.95
C ASP A 117 -5.57 6.04 -22.30
N ASP A 118 -4.98 7.00 -21.58
CA ASP A 118 -3.58 7.43 -21.78
C ASP A 118 -2.69 7.06 -20.60
N SER A 119 -1.42 6.79 -20.90
CA SER A 119 -0.37 6.55 -19.92
C SER A 119 0.90 7.31 -20.29
N LEU A 120 1.72 7.62 -19.29
CA LEU A 120 3.02 8.25 -19.50
C LEU A 120 3.88 7.43 -20.47
N LYS A 121 3.84 6.10 -20.36
CA LYS A 121 4.56 5.19 -21.26
C LYS A 121 4.10 5.38 -22.70
N LYS A 122 2.79 5.34 -22.94
CA LYS A 122 2.20 5.52 -24.26
C LYS A 122 2.57 6.87 -24.87
N CYS A 123 2.43 7.97 -24.10
CA CYS A 123 2.78 9.30 -24.59
C CYS A 123 4.27 9.42 -24.97
N LEU A 124 5.18 8.78 -24.22
CA LEU A 124 6.60 8.77 -24.54
C LEU A 124 6.94 7.88 -25.74
N ASP A 125 6.29 6.71 -25.84
CA ASP A 125 6.43 5.81 -26.98
C ASP A 125 5.98 6.51 -28.29
N ASP A 126 4.81 7.15 -28.27
CA ASP A 126 4.26 7.89 -29.42
C ASP A 126 5.19 9.06 -29.82
N LEU A 127 5.71 9.81 -28.84
CA LEU A 127 6.65 10.90 -29.10
C LEU A 127 7.94 10.40 -29.78
N LEU A 128 8.50 9.29 -29.30
CA LEU A 128 9.72 8.71 -29.86
C LEU A 128 9.48 8.16 -31.27
N ASP A 129 8.33 7.54 -31.51
CA ASP A 129 7.97 7.00 -32.82
C ASP A 129 7.76 8.10 -33.87
N GLU A 130 7.15 9.23 -33.48
CA GLU A 130 7.04 10.42 -34.34
C GLU A 130 8.42 11.04 -34.66
N ILE A 131 9.31 11.15 -33.66
CA ILE A 131 10.69 11.66 -33.88
C ILE A 131 11.46 10.74 -34.83
N ILE A 132 11.33 9.41 -34.69
CA ILE A 132 11.95 8.44 -35.59
C ILE A 132 11.42 8.64 -37.02
N THR A 133 10.12 8.85 -37.18
CA THR A 133 9.50 9.04 -38.49
C THR A 133 10.00 10.31 -39.21
N ILE A 134 10.24 11.40 -38.46
CA ILE A 134 10.68 12.69 -39.04
C ILE A 134 12.18 12.71 -39.40
N TYR A 135 13.05 12.13 -38.56
CA TYR A 135 14.49 12.44 -38.59
C TYR A 135 15.43 11.25 -38.84
N ALA A 136 14.93 10.00 -38.90
CA ALA A 136 15.76 8.82 -38.64
C ALA A 136 16.17 7.98 -39.86
N PRO A 137 17.31 8.35 -40.49
CA PRO A 137 18.32 7.32 -40.73
C PRO A 137 19.48 7.40 -39.72
N MET A 138 19.84 8.60 -39.27
CA MET A 138 21.12 8.81 -38.57
C MET A 138 21.08 8.41 -37.08
N ASN A 139 19.96 8.67 -36.40
CA ASN A 139 19.83 8.50 -34.94
C ASN A 139 18.80 7.45 -34.51
N LYS A 140 18.34 6.59 -35.44
CA LYS A 140 17.30 5.58 -35.15
C LYS A 140 17.68 4.70 -33.95
N SER A 141 18.93 4.22 -33.93
CA SER A 141 19.46 3.38 -32.84
C SER A 141 19.33 4.07 -31.47
N ALA A 142 19.71 5.34 -31.37
CA ALA A 142 19.68 6.07 -30.11
C ALA A 142 18.24 6.23 -29.56
N PHE A 143 17.26 6.47 -30.42
CA PHE A 143 15.85 6.55 -30.00
C PHE A 143 15.28 5.18 -29.62
N THR A 144 15.66 4.11 -30.33
CA THR A 144 15.31 2.73 -29.94
C THR A 144 15.89 2.39 -28.58
N ASP A 145 17.16 2.73 -28.31
CA ASP A 145 17.80 2.50 -27.02
C ASP A 145 17.10 3.25 -25.87
N ILE A 146 16.58 4.46 -26.14
CA ILE A 146 15.77 5.21 -25.16
C ILE A 146 14.46 4.48 -24.89
N LYS A 147 13.77 3.99 -25.93
CA LYS A 147 12.51 3.24 -25.80
C LYS A 147 12.70 1.98 -24.95
N ASP A 148 13.77 1.23 -25.18
CA ASP A 148 14.11 0.04 -24.40
C ASP A 148 14.44 0.35 -22.93
N ARG A 149 15.02 1.53 -22.66
CA ARG A 149 15.26 1.99 -21.28
C ARG A 149 13.96 2.38 -20.59
N LEU A 150 13.03 3.04 -21.29
CA LEU A 150 11.71 3.39 -20.75
C LEU A 150 10.89 2.14 -20.43
N ALA A 151 10.92 1.12 -21.30
CA ALA A 151 10.21 -0.15 -21.09
C ALA A 151 10.69 -0.95 -19.86
N LYS A 152 11.86 -0.63 -19.30
CA LYS A 152 12.35 -1.22 -18.04
C LYS A 152 11.87 -0.49 -16.79
N LEU A 153 11.31 0.70 -16.95
CA LEU A 153 10.89 1.59 -15.87
C LEU A 153 9.38 1.76 -15.83
N LEU A 154 8.74 1.75 -17.01
CA LEU A 154 7.32 1.98 -17.20
C LEU A 154 6.66 0.72 -17.76
N LYS A 155 5.53 0.36 -17.17
CA LYS A 155 4.64 -0.70 -17.68
C LYS A 155 3.51 -0.13 -18.54
#